data_AF-A0A6P0N609-F1
#
_entry.id   AF-A0A6P0N609-F1
#
_cell.length_a   1.000
_cell.length_b   1.000
_cell.length_c   1.000
_cell.angle_alpha   90.00
_cell.angle_beta   90.00
_cell.angle_gamma   90.00
#
_symmetry.space_group_name_H-M   'P 1'
#
loop_
_entity.id
_entity.type
_entity.pdbx_description
1 polymer ?
#
loop_
_entity_poly.entity_id
_entity_poly.type
_entity_poly.pdbx_seq_one_letter_code
_entity_poly.pdbx_strand_id
1 'polypeptide(L)'
;MVVAVSAASLPEREGAKLLFEQLHAVRDRFHRLIKIWVDGGYRGEGFMRWVMDVYGWILETVMRSDRVKGFEVLPRRWVVERTFGWFNWCRRRAQRL
;
A
#
# COMPACT_ATOMS: atom_id res chain seq x y z
N MET A 1 -7.62 4.35 10.73
CA MET A 1 -6.32 4.31 10.04
C MET A 1 -5.45 3.29 10.77
N VAL A 2 -4.80 2.39 10.04
CA VAL A 2 -3.86 1.39 10.59
C VAL A 2 -2.50 1.67 9.96
N VAL A 3 -1.44 1.69 10.77
CA VAL A 3 -0.07 1.96 10.33
C VAL A 3 0.85 0.95 11.02
N ALA A 4 1.63 0.21 10.22
CA ALA A 4 2.67 -0.68 10.70
C ALA A 4 4.04 -0.11 10.34
N VAL A 5 4.99 -0.18 11.26
CA VAL A 5 6.39 0.23 11.06
C VAL A 5 7.26 -1.01 11.16
N SER A 6 8.04 -1.28 10.11
CA SER A 6 9.00 -2.38 10.06
C SER A 6 10.42 -1.86 9.88
N ALA A 7 11.40 -2.70 10.19
CA ALA A 7 12.79 -2.42 9.85
C ALA A 7 12.95 -2.27 8.33
N ALA A 8 13.83 -1.36 7.89
CA ALA A 8 14.09 -1.13 6.47
C ALA A 8 14.75 -2.33 5.77
N SER A 9 15.34 -3.26 6.52
CA SER A 9 15.91 -4.50 6.00
C SER A 9 14.85 -5.60 5.78
N LEU A 10 13.62 -5.39 6.26
CA LEU A 10 12.56 -6.38 6.13
C LEU A 10 11.94 -6.31 4.73
N PRO A 11 11.79 -7.44 4.03
CA PRO A 11 11.09 -7.45 2.74
C PRO A 11 9.67 -6.90 2.86
N GLU A 12 9.21 -6.21 1.82
CA GLU A 12 7.92 -5.51 1.80
C GLU A 12 6.76 -6.45 2.14
N ARG A 13 6.80 -7.68 1.63
CA ARG A 13 5.77 -8.72 1.88
C ARG A 13 5.68 -9.11 3.35
N GLU A 14 6.82 -9.26 4.02
CA GLU A 14 6.85 -9.58 5.46
C GLU A 14 6.35 -8.38 6.28
N GLY A 15 6.72 -7.16 5.89
CA GLY A 15 6.15 -5.94 6.48
C GLY A 15 4.63 -5.84 6.29
N ALA A 16 4.10 -6.24 5.13
CA ALA A 16 2.66 -6.26 4.89
C ALA A 16 1.92 -7.29 5.72
N LYS A 17 2.52 -8.43 6.09
CA LYS A 17 1.89 -9.38 7.01
C LYS A 17 1.58 -8.73 8.35
N LEU A 18 2.52 -7.97 8.91
CA LEU A 18 2.30 -7.21 10.15
C LEU A 18 1.13 -6.22 10.01
N LEU A 19 1.05 -5.54 8.87
CA LEU A 19 -0.06 -4.62 8.59
C LEU A 19 -1.40 -5.36 8.49
N PHE A 20 -1.44 -6.50 7.81
CA PHE A 20 -2.66 -7.28 7.63
C PHE A 20 -3.15 -7.93 8.92
N GLU A 21 -2.24 -8.40 9.78
CA GLU A 21 -2.59 -8.86 11.13
C GLU A 21 -3.25 -7.75 11.95
N GLN A 22 -2.66 -6.55 11.96
CA GLN A 22 -3.25 -5.40 12.66
C GLN A 22 -4.60 -5.00 12.06
N LEU A 23 -4.72 -5.00 10.73
CA LEU A 23 -5.96 -4.66 10.04
C LEU A 23 -7.05 -5.68 10.32
N HIS A 24 -6.69 -6.97 10.41
CA HIS A 24 -7.60 -8.05 10.75
C HIS A 24 -8.10 -7.95 12.19
N ALA A 25 -7.22 -7.58 13.13
CA ALA A 25 -7.60 -7.37 14.54
C ALA A 25 -8.67 -6.27 14.72
N VAL A 26 -8.77 -5.33 13.77
CA VAL A 26 -9.80 -4.27 13.77
C VAL A 26 -10.81 -4.42 12.63
N ARG A 27 -10.95 -5.63 12.08
CA ARG A 27 -11.82 -5.96 10.93
C ARG A 27 -13.25 -5.45 11.08
N ASP A 28 -13.82 -5.47 12.28
CA ASP A 28 -15.21 -5.04 12.50
C ASP A 28 -15.42 -3.57 12.16
N ARG A 29 -14.37 -2.74 12.28
CA ARG A 29 -14.39 -1.33 11.87
C ARG A 29 -14.36 -1.17 10.35
N PHE A 30 -13.97 -2.22 9.60
CA PHE A 30 -13.74 -2.23 8.16
C PHE A 30 -14.53 -3.34 7.45
N HIS A 31 -15.79 -3.55 7.84
CA HIS A 31 -16.66 -4.61 7.29
C HIS A 31 -16.87 -4.56 5.75
N ARG A 32 -16.56 -3.43 5.09
CA ARG A 32 -16.68 -3.25 3.63
C ARG A 32 -15.34 -3.42 2.89
N LEU A 33 -14.26 -3.72 3.60
CA LEU A 33 -12.95 -3.88 2.99
C LEU A 33 -12.87 -5.23 2.27
N ILE A 34 -12.84 -5.16 0.94
CA ILE A 34 -12.77 -6.34 0.05
C ILE A 34 -11.53 -6.28 -0.83
N LYS A 35 -11.10 -5.08 -1.23
CA LYS A 35 -10.00 -4.87 -2.19
C LYS A 35 -8.97 -3.92 -1.63
N ILE A 36 -7.70 -4.28 -1.78
CA ILE A 36 -6.53 -3.49 -1.38
C ILE A 36 -5.64 -3.32 -2.60
N TRP A 37 -5.32 -2.06 -2.94
CA TRP A 37 -4.34 -1.76 -3.99
C TRP A 37 -2.94 -1.76 -3.40
N VAL A 38 -2.02 -2.41 -4.10
CA VAL A 38 -0.60 -2.50 -3.74
C VAL A 38 0.26 -2.05 -4.93
N ASP A 39 1.48 -1.63 -4.65
CA ASP A 39 2.44 -1.30 -5.70
C ASP A 39 3.18 -2.54 -6.23
N GLY A 40 4.13 -2.32 -7.15
CA GLY A 40 4.90 -3.38 -7.78
C GLY A 40 5.80 -4.20 -6.84
N GLY A 41 6.12 -3.72 -5.63
CA GLY A 41 6.92 -4.46 -4.65
C GLY A 41 6.18 -5.67 -4.07
N TYR A 42 4.86 -5.66 -4.11
CA TYR A 42 3.99 -6.72 -3.59
C TYR A 42 3.58 -7.78 -4.63
N ARG A 43 4.25 -7.80 -5.80
CA ARG A 43 3.99 -8.81 -6.83
C ARG A 43 4.25 -10.22 -6.30
N GLY A 44 3.52 -11.18 -6.87
CA GLY A 44 3.67 -12.60 -6.60
C GLY A 44 2.32 -13.26 -6.33
N GLU A 45 1.92 -14.18 -7.20
CA GLU A 45 0.63 -14.87 -7.10
C GLU A 45 0.47 -15.59 -5.75
N GLY A 46 1.52 -16.24 -5.26
CA GLY A 46 1.50 -16.93 -3.96
C GLY A 46 1.20 -16.00 -2.79
N PHE A 47 1.70 -14.76 -2.81
CA PHE A 47 1.40 -13.79 -1.75
C PHE A 47 -0.04 -13.28 -1.84
N MET A 48 -0.52 -12.97 -3.04
CA MET A 48 -1.89 -12.53 -3.26
C MET A 48 -2.90 -13.61 -2.86
N ARG A 49 -2.61 -14.87 -3.24
CA ARG A 49 -3.42 -16.03 -2.88
C ARG A 49 -3.41 -16.25 -1.38
N TRP A 50 -2.27 -16.15 -0.71
CA TRP A 50 -2.19 -16.24 0.74
C TRP A 50 -3.06 -15.18 1.44
N VAL A 51 -3.06 -13.93 0.99
CA VAL A 51 -3.92 -12.88 1.56
C VAL A 51 -5.41 -13.19 1.35
N MET A 52 -5.76 -13.70 0.17
CA MET A 52 -7.12 -14.12 -0.13
C MET A 52 -7.55 -15.29 0.76
N ASP A 53 -6.71 -16.32 0.91
CA ASP A 53 -7.02 -17.53 1.66
C ASP A 53 -7.11 -17.26 3.17
N VAL A 54 -6.25 -16.37 3.71
CA VAL A 54 -6.21 -16.07 5.16
C VAL A 54 -7.22 -15.00 5.57
N TYR A 55 -7.38 -13.94 4.77
CA TYR A 55 -8.18 -12.77 5.16
C TYR A 55 -9.42 -12.53 4.28
N GLY A 56 -9.53 -13.18 3.12
CA GLY A 56 -10.61 -12.96 2.16
C GLY A 56 -10.49 -11.65 1.37
N TRP A 57 -9.31 -11.02 1.37
CA TRP A 57 -9.07 -9.76 0.66
C TRP A 57 -8.43 -9.97 -0.70
N ILE A 58 -8.83 -9.15 -1.67
CA ILE A 58 -8.27 -9.14 -3.02
C ILE A 58 -7.16 -8.09 -3.08
N LEU A 59 -5.93 -8.56 -3.32
CA LEU A 59 -4.82 -7.67 -3.64
C LEU A 59 -4.79 -7.36 -5.15
N GLU A 60 -4.78 -6.08 -5.50
CA GLU A 60 -4.67 -5.61 -6.88
C GLU A 60 -3.38 -4.80 -7.03
N THR A 61 -2.44 -5.30 -7.82
CA THR A 61 -1.18 -4.60 -8.07
C THR A 61 -1.38 -3.52 -9.13
N VAL A 62 -1.15 -2.26 -8.76
CA VAL A 62 -1.17 -1.13 -9.68
C VAL A 62 0.24 -0.90 -10.22
N MET A 63 0.43 -1.21 -11.50
CA MET A 63 1.70 -1.01 -12.21
C MET A 63 1.69 0.25 -13.05
N ARG A 64 2.88 0.83 -13.26
CA ARG A 64 3.08 1.86 -14.28
C ARG A 64 3.09 1.20 -15.66
N SER A 65 2.49 1.84 -16.66
CA SER A 65 2.64 1.40 -18.04
C SER A 65 4.01 1.85 -18.55
N ASP A 66 4.90 0.90 -18.83
CA ASP A 66 6.22 1.20 -19.39
C ASP A 66 6.15 1.66 -20.86
N ARG A 67 4.94 1.64 -21.47
CA ARG A 67 4.72 1.96 -22.89
C ARG A 67 4.56 3.46 -23.16
N VAL A 68 4.32 4.27 -22.14
CA VAL A 68 4.06 5.71 -22.32
C VAL A 68 5.32 6.50 -21.98
N LYS A 69 5.89 7.19 -22.98
CA LYS A 69 6.90 8.22 -22.72
C LYS A 69 6.19 9.45 -22.15
N GLY A 70 6.23 9.64 -20.84
CA GLY A 70 5.67 10.81 -20.18
C GLY A 70 5.03 10.51 -18.82
N PHE A 71 4.28 11.47 -18.29
CA PHE A 71 3.53 11.30 -17.05
C PHE A 71 2.20 10.59 -17.36
N GLU A 72 2.04 9.38 -16.81
CA GLU A 72 0.77 8.66 -16.83
C GLU A 72 0.10 8.77 -15.46
N VAL A 73 -1.18 9.17 -15.46
CA VAL A 73 -1.99 9.21 -14.25
C VAL A 73 -2.35 7.78 -13.87
N LEU A 74 -1.74 7.26 -12.80
CA LEU A 74 -2.14 5.97 -12.25
C LEU A 74 -3.46 6.11 -11.48
N PRO A 75 -4.44 5.23 -11.75
CA PRO A 75 -5.69 5.22 -11.01
C PRO A 75 -5.43 5.13 -9.49
N ARG A 76 -6.11 5.98 -8.71
CA ARG A 76 -6.09 6.03 -7.23
C ARG A 76 -4.76 6.40 -6.54
N ARG A 77 -3.66 6.54 -7.27
CA ARG A 77 -2.36 6.95 -6.70
C ARG A 77 -2.40 8.32 -6.03
N TRP A 78 -3.21 9.24 -6.55
CA TRP A 78 -3.41 10.56 -5.97
C TRP A 78 -3.87 10.54 -4.51
N VAL A 79 -4.57 9.47 -4.06
CA VAL A 79 -5.05 9.34 -2.68
C VAL A 79 -3.86 9.21 -1.72
N VAL A 80 -2.88 8.40 -2.09
CA VAL A 80 -1.65 8.18 -1.32
C VAL A 80 -0.78 9.43 -1.36
N GLU A 81 -0.57 9.99 -2.56
CA GLU A 81 0.27 11.19 -2.73
C GLU A 81 -0.30 12.40 -2.00
N ARG A 82 -1.64 12.57 -1.94
CA ARG A 82 -2.28 13.63 -1.16
C ARG A 82 -1.97 13.47 0.33
N THR A 83 -2.06 12.25 0.86
CA THR A 83 -1.74 11.97 2.26
C THR A 83 -0.31 12.35 2.60
N PHE A 84 0.66 11.97 1.76
CA PHE A 84 2.06 12.38 1.94
C PHE A 84 2.30 13.87 1.69
N GLY A 85 1.55 14.50 0.79
CA GLY A 85 1.60 15.95 0.57
C GLY A 85 1.29 16.74 1.83
N TRP A 86 0.31 16.28 2.62
CA TRP A 86 -0.03 16.89 3.91
C TRP A 86 1.11 16.72 4.93
N PHE A 87 1.72 15.54 5.00
CA PHE A 87 2.89 15.30 5.86
C PHE A 87 4.11 16.15 5.46
N ASN A 88 4.32 16.37 4.16
CA ASN A 88 5.41 17.20 3.66
C ASN A 88 5.21 18.70 3.99
N TRP A 89 3.97 19.17 4.03
CA TRP A 89 3.64 20.55 4.43
C TRP A 89 3.92 20.83 5.91
N CYS A 90 3.82 19.82 6.77
CA CYS A 90 4.19 19.90 8.19
C CYS A 90 5.70 19.72 8.44
N ARG A 91 6.51 19.53 7.39
CA ARG A 91 7.95 19.34 7.51
C ARG A 91 8.67 20.68 7.38
N ARG A 92 9.22 21.18 8.50
CA ARG A 92 10.04 22.41 8.62
C ARG A 92 11.34 22.43 7.78
N ARG A 93 11.56 21.44 6.90
CA ARG A 93 12.68 21.30 5.95
C ARG A 93 12.17 20.70 4.63
N ALA A 94 11.23 21.37 3.99
CA ALA A 94 10.80 21.09 2.62
C ALA A 94 11.40 22.15 1.67
N GLN A 95 12.73 22.31 1.66
CA GLN A 95 13.53 22.96 0.60
C GLN A 95 15.01 23.03 1.01
N ARG A 96 15.87 22.33 0.28
CA ARG A 96 17.18 22.75 -0.25
C ARG A 96 17.93 21.52 -0.78
N LEU A 97 17.64 21.18 -2.03
CA LEU A 97 18.61 20.94 -3.11
C LEU A 97 17.93 21.37 -4.40
#